data_AF-A0A2B0ME03-F1
#
_entry.id   AF-A0A2B0ME03-F1
#
_cell.length_a   1.000
_cell.length_b   1.000
_cell.length_c   1.000
_cell.angle_alpha   90.00
_cell.angle_beta   90.00
_cell.angle_gamma   90.00
#
_symmetry.space_group_name_H-M   'P 1'
#
loop_
_entity.id
_entity.type
_entity.pdbx_description
1 polymer ?
#
loop_
_entity_poly.entity_id
_entity_poly.type
_entity_poly.pdbx_seq_one_letter_code
_entity_poly.pdbx_strand_id
1 'polypeptide(L)'
;MGLTLFRYFLFFLGLTFFGLGNAIAVKVKFLGLHPWEVLNMALYQRFGWTIGTWSIICGLFLVLVSFVVDQKYINIGTFLNALLIGPIMDFFLRLDILPHATHSLWINLLILLSGIIITGIGGGMYVAAGIGAGPRDGFMLAISDKTGLSVSRARIIVESIVLVIGYILGGPVFIVTFLYTFIQSPIFQQSFKMFQKFLYTLERKRKDNVSANV
;
A
#
# COMPACT_ATOMS: atom_id res chain seq x y z
N MET A 1 -15.40 22.78 5.99
CA MET A 1 -13.98 22.68 6.35
C MET A 1 -13.65 21.39 7.10
N GLY A 2 -14.36 21.04 8.19
CA GLY A 2 -14.01 19.87 9.03
C GLY A 2 -13.97 18.49 8.35
N LEU A 3 -14.95 18.13 7.50
CA LEU A 3 -14.98 16.80 6.86
C LEU A 3 -13.81 16.59 5.88
N THR A 4 -13.45 17.63 5.14
CA THR A 4 -12.30 17.58 4.21
C THR A 4 -11.00 17.40 4.97
N LEU A 5 -10.81 18.15 6.07
CA LEU A 5 -9.65 17.99 6.95
C LEU A 5 -9.57 16.57 7.53
N PHE A 6 -10.70 16.00 7.93
CA PHE A 6 -10.77 14.63 8.43
C PHE A 6 -10.40 13.59 7.36
N ARG A 7 -10.81 13.78 6.10
CA ARG A 7 -10.37 12.92 4.99
C ARG A 7 -8.85 12.96 4.80
N TYR A 8 -8.23 14.15 4.86
CA TYR A 8 -6.78 14.27 4.80
C TYR A 8 -6.09 13.59 5.99
N PHE A 9 -6.59 13.80 7.21
CA PHE A 9 -6.09 13.11 8.39
C PHE A 9 -6.15 11.59 8.22
N LEU A 10 -7.29 11.05 7.79
CA LEU A 10 -7.46 9.62 7.55
C LEU A 10 -6.51 9.09 6.47
N PHE A 11 -6.29 9.88 5.41
CA PHE A 11 -5.35 9.55 4.34
C PHE A 11 -3.92 9.45 4.86
N PHE A 12 -3.40 10.48 5.54
CA PHE A 12 -2.05 10.45 6.08
C PHE A 12 -1.89 9.37 7.14
N LEU A 13 -2.89 9.17 8.00
CA LEU A 13 -2.89 8.08 8.97
C LEU A 13 -2.81 6.73 8.25
N GLY A 14 -3.61 6.52 7.21
CA GLY A 14 -3.58 5.31 6.38
C GLY A 14 -2.21 5.05 5.75
N LEU A 15 -1.55 6.09 5.20
CA LEU A 15 -0.18 5.98 4.69
C LEU A 15 0.83 5.59 5.79
N THR A 16 0.68 6.14 7.00
CA THR A 16 1.53 5.80 8.15
C THR A 16 1.37 4.33 8.54
N PHE A 17 0.14 3.83 8.67
CA PHE A 17 -0.12 2.41 8.94
C PHE A 17 0.41 1.53 7.81
N PHE A 18 0.23 1.93 6.56
CA PHE A 18 0.73 1.17 5.41
C PHE A 18 2.27 1.07 5.41
N GLY A 19 2.97 2.17 5.65
CA GLY A 19 4.44 2.16 5.77
C GLY A 19 4.94 1.38 6.98
N LEU A 20 4.27 1.51 8.14
CA LEU A 20 4.58 0.74 9.35
C LEU A 20 4.45 -0.78 9.12
N GLY A 21 3.33 -1.21 8.54
CA GLY A 21 3.08 -2.63 8.29
C GLY A 21 4.12 -3.25 7.34
N ASN A 22 4.50 -2.52 6.27
CA ASN A 22 5.59 -2.96 5.39
C ASN A 22 6.95 -2.99 6.11
N ALA A 23 7.25 -1.99 6.96
CA ALA A 23 8.48 -1.97 7.75
C ALA A 23 8.57 -3.19 8.70
N ILE A 24 7.46 -3.57 9.34
CA ILE A 24 7.37 -4.79 10.17
C ILE A 24 7.62 -6.04 9.31
N ALA A 25 6.96 -6.17 8.16
CA ALA A 25 7.12 -7.33 7.29
C ALA A 25 8.58 -7.51 6.83
N VAL A 26 9.26 -6.40 6.52
CA VAL A 26 10.68 -6.38 6.11
C VAL A 26 11.61 -6.94 7.18
N LYS A 27 11.32 -6.80 8.49
CA LYS A 27 12.14 -7.36 9.57
C LYS A 27 12.17 -8.91 9.56
N VAL A 28 11.15 -9.54 8.99
CA VAL A 28 11.02 -11.00 8.84
C VAL A 28 10.94 -11.45 7.38
N LYS A 29 11.62 -10.70 6.48
CA LYS A 29 11.60 -10.91 5.02
C LYS A 29 11.89 -12.32 4.52
N PHE A 30 12.60 -13.14 5.30
CA PHE A 30 12.89 -14.55 4.97
C PHE A 30 11.65 -15.46 4.97
N LEU A 31 10.51 -14.97 5.45
CA LEU A 31 9.23 -15.67 5.35
C LEU A 31 8.48 -15.36 4.05
N GLY A 32 8.84 -14.26 3.37
CA GLY A 32 8.21 -13.77 2.15
C GLY A 32 7.60 -12.39 2.30
N LEU A 33 7.76 -11.56 1.29
CA LEU A 33 7.20 -10.21 1.21
C LEU A 33 6.18 -10.09 0.07
N HIS A 34 5.38 -9.02 0.11
CA HIS A 34 4.52 -8.62 -1.01
C HIS A 34 5.38 -8.39 -2.28
N PRO A 35 4.92 -8.76 -3.51
CA PRO A 35 5.68 -8.61 -4.76
C PRO A 35 6.43 -7.28 -4.95
N TRP A 36 5.78 -6.14 -4.72
CA TRP A 36 6.44 -4.83 -4.79
C TRP A 36 7.57 -4.64 -3.78
N GLU A 37 7.43 -5.19 -2.57
CA GLU A 37 8.49 -5.11 -1.56
C GLU A 37 9.61 -6.12 -1.83
N VAL A 38 9.33 -7.24 -2.52
CA VAL A 38 10.37 -8.11 -3.10
C VAL A 38 11.23 -7.31 -4.08
N LEU A 39 10.60 -6.56 -5.00
CA LEU A 39 11.31 -5.71 -5.95
C LEU A 39 12.13 -4.62 -5.24
N ASN A 40 11.53 -3.86 -4.31
CA ASN A 40 12.24 -2.82 -3.57
C ASN A 40 13.43 -3.37 -2.77
N MET A 41 13.26 -4.54 -2.14
CA MET A 41 14.34 -5.22 -1.42
C MET A 41 15.46 -5.67 -2.36
N ALA A 42 15.13 -6.22 -3.53
CA ALA A 42 16.13 -6.65 -4.51
C ALA A 42 16.95 -5.45 -5.01
N LEU A 43 16.29 -4.33 -5.29
CA LEU A 43 16.96 -3.09 -5.70
C LEU A 43 17.82 -2.51 -4.57
N TYR A 44 17.33 -2.51 -3.33
CA TYR A 44 18.12 -2.16 -2.14
C TYR A 44 19.41 -2.99 -2.05
N GLN A 45 19.30 -4.31 -2.20
CA GLN A 45 20.46 -5.21 -2.10
C GLN A 45 21.47 -5.04 -3.25
N ARG A 46 21.03 -4.67 -4.45
CA ARG A 46 21.92 -4.49 -5.61
C ARG A 46 22.54 -3.11 -5.74
N PHE A 47 21.82 -2.06 -5.37
CA PHE A 47 22.20 -0.68 -5.67
C PHE A 47 22.43 0.18 -4.41
N GLY A 48 22.10 -0.30 -3.21
CA GLY A 48 22.52 0.30 -1.95
C GLY A 48 21.70 1.50 -1.44
N TRP A 49 20.74 2.04 -2.20
CA TRP A 49 19.78 3.02 -1.66
C TRP A 49 18.73 2.36 -0.79
N THR A 50 18.12 3.10 0.14
CA THR A 50 17.13 2.58 1.10
C THR A 50 15.92 1.96 0.40
N ILE A 51 15.25 1.03 1.10
CA ILE A 51 14.04 0.37 0.58
C ILE A 51 12.94 1.42 0.32
N GLY A 52 12.83 2.43 1.18
CA GLY A 52 11.90 3.54 0.98
C GLY A 52 12.20 4.37 -0.26
N THR A 53 13.48 4.66 -0.54
CA THR A 53 13.90 5.36 -1.76
C THR A 53 13.51 4.58 -3.01
N TRP A 54 13.75 3.26 -3.04
CA TRP A 54 13.31 2.41 -4.15
C TRP A 54 11.78 2.37 -4.29
N SER A 55 11.04 2.37 -3.19
CA SER A 55 9.58 2.47 -3.22
C SER A 55 9.10 3.77 -3.88
N ILE A 56 9.75 4.90 -3.60
CA ILE A 56 9.46 6.19 -4.27
C ILE A 56 9.77 6.10 -5.77
N ILE A 57 10.96 5.59 -6.14
CA ILE A 57 11.39 5.50 -7.54
C ILE A 57 10.44 4.62 -8.34
N CYS A 58 10.13 3.42 -7.84
CA CYS A 58 9.16 2.51 -8.44
C CYS A 58 7.78 3.17 -8.53
N GLY A 59 7.35 3.87 -7.47
CA GLY A 59 6.08 4.59 -7.44
C GLY A 59 6.01 5.68 -8.52
N LEU A 60 7.01 6.55 -8.60
CA LEU A 60 7.09 7.61 -9.61
C LEU A 60 7.22 7.05 -11.02
N PHE A 61 7.98 5.96 -11.20
CA PHE A 61 8.04 5.24 -12.47
C PHE A 61 6.65 4.75 -12.89
N LEU A 62 5.87 4.16 -11.98
CA LEU A 62 4.49 3.76 -12.27
C LEU A 62 3.58 4.96 -12.57
N VAL A 63 3.77 6.10 -11.91
CA VAL A 63 3.04 7.33 -12.26
C VAL A 63 3.38 7.76 -13.68
N LEU A 64 4.65 7.75 -14.08
CA LEU A 64 5.07 8.10 -15.45
C LEU A 64 4.49 7.14 -16.48
N VAL A 65 4.55 5.83 -16.23
CA VAL A 65 3.96 4.83 -17.13
C VAL A 65 2.45 5.03 -17.20
N SER A 66 1.78 5.22 -16.06
CA SER A 66 0.33 5.51 -16.02
C SER A 66 0.01 6.79 -16.78
N PHE A 67 0.88 7.81 -16.74
CA PHE A 67 0.65 9.07 -17.44
C PHE A 67 0.68 8.90 -18.97
N VAL A 68 1.50 7.98 -19.47
CA VAL A 68 1.56 7.62 -20.89
C VAL A 68 0.38 6.71 -21.29
N VAL A 69 -0.02 5.80 -20.40
CA VAL A 69 -1.12 4.84 -20.66
C VAL A 69 -2.49 5.53 -20.54
N ASP A 70 -2.81 6.06 -19.36
CA ASP A 70 -4.05 6.78 -19.07
C ASP A 70 -3.91 7.66 -17.79
N GLN A 71 -4.06 8.97 -17.96
CA GLN A 71 -3.91 9.97 -16.90
C GLN A 71 -5.12 10.03 -15.94
N LYS A 72 -6.23 9.38 -16.28
CA LYS A 72 -7.51 9.43 -15.55
C LYS A 72 -7.41 9.09 -14.07
N TYR A 73 -6.44 8.26 -13.69
CA TYR A 73 -6.25 7.76 -12.32
C TYR A 73 -5.12 8.45 -11.56
N ILE A 74 -4.51 9.50 -12.13
CA ILE A 74 -3.41 10.24 -11.53
C ILE A 74 -3.96 11.47 -10.81
N ASN A 75 -3.94 11.41 -9.48
CA ASN A 75 -4.45 12.46 -8.62
C ASN A 75 -3.37 12.93 -7.65
N ILE A 76 -3.62 14.02 -6.92
CA ILE A 76 -2.69 14.48 -5.87
C ILE A 76 -2.40 13.39 -4.84
N GLY A 77 -3.40 12.57 -4.48
CA GLY A 77 -3.22 11.42 -3.60
C GLY A 77 -2.25 10.36 -4.13
N THR A 78 -2.14 10.21 -5.45
CA THR A 78 -1.20 9.27 -6.10
C THR A 78 0.24 9.71 -5.88
N PHE A 79 0.53 10.99 -6.07
CA PHE A 79 1.86 11.56 -5.80
C PHE A 79 2.18 11.53 -4.31
N LEU A 80 1.24 11.93 -3.45
CA LEU A 80 1.43 11.88 -1.99
C LEU A 80 1.71 10.45 -1.53
N ASN A 81 0.98 9.46 -2.01
CA ASN A 81 1.22 8.06 -1.69
C ASN A 81 2.61 7.60 -2.14
N ALA A 82 2.98 7.87 -3.40
CA ALA A 82 4.28 7.52 -3.96
C ALA A 82 5.46 8.14 -3.17
N LEU A 83 5.32 9.40 -2.76
CA LEU A 83 6.38 10.15 -2.10
C LEU A 83 6.48 9.89 -0.59
N LEU A 84 5.38 9.50 0.08
CA LEU A 84 5.33 9.42 1.54
C LEU A 84 5.49 8.01 2.11
N ILE A 85 5.05 6.96 1.40
CA ILE A 85 5.18 5.58 1.92
C ILE A 85 6.65 5.23 2.16
N GLY A 86 7.53 5.59 1.22
CA GLY A 86 8.96 5.32 1.33
C GLY A 86 9.61 5.93 2.58
N PRO A 87 9.53 7.26 2.78
CA PRO A 87 10.09 7.92 3.96
C PRO A 87 9.47 7.44 5.28
N ILE A 88 8.17 7.16 5.32
CA ILE A 88 7.49 6.60 6.49
C ILE A 88 8.08 5.22 6.83
N MET A 89 8.24 4.36 5.82
CA MET A 89 8.83 3.03 6.02
C MET A 89 10.27 3.13 6.51
N ASP A 90 11.10 3.96 5.87
CA ASP A 90 12.50 4.17 6.29
C ASP A 90 12.60 4.80 7.68
N PHE A 91 11.64 5.63 8.08
CA PHE A 91 11.55 6.18 9.44
C PHE A 91 11.34 5.06 10.46
N PHE A 92 10.35 4.19 10.25
CA PHE A 92 10.10 3.06 11.16
C PHE A 92 11.24 2.03 11.18
N LEU A 93 11.87 1.78 10.03
CA LEU A 93 13.04 0.90 9.98
C LEU A 93 14.24 1.47 10.75
N ARG A 94 14.41 2.80 10.77
CA ARG A 94 15.49 3.50 11.49
C ARG A 94 15.23 3.72 12.98
N LEU A 95 13.96 3.80 13.39
CA LEU A 95 13.59 3.96 14.81
C LEU A 95 14.03 2.80 15.69
N ASP A 96 14.26 1.62 15.10
CA ASP A 96 14.68 0.38 15.76
C ASP A 96 13.79 -0.07 16.94
N ILE A 97 12.53 0.34 16.95
CA ILE A 97 11.49 -0.08 17.91
C ILE A 97 10.65 -1.25 17.40
N LEU A 98 10.87 -1.68 16.16
CA LEU A 98 10.07 -2.73 15.52
C LEU A 98 10.49 -4.12 16.01
N PRO A 99 9.56 -5.10 16.06
CA PRO A 99 9.90 -6.47 16.42
C PRO A 99 11.01 -7.02 15.51
N HIS A 100 12.08 -7.52 16.11
CA HIS A 100 13.16 -8.18 15.38
C HIS A 100 12.82 -9.64 15.12
N ALA A 101 13.43 -10.20 14.08
CA ALA A 101 13.38 -11.64 13.84
C ALA A 101 13.96 -12.39 15.04
N THR A 102 13.28 -13.46 15.43
CA THR A 102 13.66 -14.33 16.56
C THR A 102 14.03 -15.72 16.06
N HIS A 103 14.55 -16.57 16.96
CA HIS A 103 14.78 -17.99 16.66
C HIS A 103 13.48 -18.81 16.51
N SER A 104 12.33 -18.26 16.95
CA SER A 104 11.05 -18.95 16.88
C SER A 104 10.31 -18.61 15.59
N LEU A 105 10.11 -19.61 14.74
CA LEU A 105 9.33 -19.48 13.49
C LEU A 105 7.91 -18.97 13.76
N TRP A 106 7.28 -19.47 14.82
CA TRP A 106 5.92 -19.06 15.21
C TRP A 106 5.82 -17.57 15.54
N ILE A 107 6.79 -17.03 16.28
CA ILE A 107 6.83 -15.59 16.60
C ILE A 107 7.03 -14.77 15.32
N ASN A 108 7.93 -15.20 14.43
CA ASN A 108 8.19 -14.51 13.18
C ASN A 108 6.97 -14.49 12.24
N LEU A 109 6.19 -15.58 12.22
CA LEU A 109 4.92 -15.63 11.49
C LEU A 109 3.90 -14.65 12.07
N LEU A 110 3.79 -14.54 13.39
CA LEU A 110 2.91 -13.55 14.03
C LEU A 110 3.35 -12.11 13.73
N ILE A 111 4.65 -11.85 13.74
CA ILE A 111 5.22 -10.56 13.34
C ILE A 111 4.80 -10.24 11.89
N LEU A 112 5.01 -11.18 10.96
CA LEU A 112 4.64 -10.97 9.55
C LEU A 112 3.14 -10.76 9.38
N LEU A 113 2.31 -11.59 10.01
CA LEU A 113 0.85 -11.46 9.97
C LEU A 113 0.39 -10.11 10.52
N SER A 114 0.99 -9.62 11.61
CA SER A 114 0.70 -8.29 12.13
C SER A 114 1.04 -7.20 11.09
N GLY A 115 2.19 -7.31 10.41
CA GLY A 115 2.59 -6.41 9.35
C GLY A 115 1.60 -6.41 8.18
N ILE A 116 1.16 -7.59 7.74
CA ILE A 116 0.15 -7.76 6.69
C ILE A 116 -1.18 -7.11 7.10
N ILE A 117 -1.64 -7.35 8.33
CA ILE A 117 -2.89 -6.80 8.86
C ILE A 117 -2.83 -5.27 8.90
N ILE A 118 -1.78 -4.71 9.50
CA ILE A 118 -1.57 -3.26 9.61
C ILE A 118 -1.50 -2.63 8.22
N THR A 119 -0.80 -3.27 7.27
CA THR A 119 -0.71 -2.81 5.88
C THR A 119 -2.07 -2.82 5.19
N GLY A 120 -2.85 -3.89 5.36
CA GLY A 120 -4.22 -4.00 4.83
C GLY A 120 -5.15 -2.92 5.40
N ILE A 121 -5.08 -2.69 6.72
CA ILE A 121 -5.86 -1.65 7.40
C ILE A 121 -5.50 -0.26 6.84
N GLY A 122 -4.20 0.08 6.82
CA GLY A 122 -3.71 1.36 6.31
C GLY A 122 -4.08 1.60 4.85
N GLY A 123 -4.01 0.54 4.03
CA GLY A 123 -4.46 0.55 2.66
C GLY A 123 -5.93 0.95 2.53
N GLY A 124 -6.81 0.26 3.27
CA GLY A 124 -8.24 0.57 3.26
C GLY A 124 -8.54 1.99 3.74
N MET A 125 -7.81 2.49 4.74
CA MET A 125 -7.97 3.86 5.27
C MET A 125 -7.66 4.93 4.23
N TYR A 126 -6.49 4.87 3.59
CA TYR A 126 -6.10 5.94 2.67
C TYR A 126 -6.95 5.94 1.40
N VAL A 127 -7.35 4.75 0.91
CA VAL A 127 -8.23 4.66 -0.26
C VAL A 127 -9.63 5.17 0.09
N ALA A 128 -10.16 4.82 1.27
CA ALA A 128 -11.49 5.28 1.71
C ALA A 128 -11.59 6.81 1.86
N ALA A 129 -10.47 7.50 2.13
CA ALA A 129 -10.45 8.96 2.22
C ALA A 129 -10.82 9.67 0.90
N GLY A 130 -10.66 9.00 -0.25
CA GLY A 130 -11.05 9.52 -1.56
C GLY A 130 -10.19 10.66 -2.10
N ILE A 131 -8.96 10.82 -1.58
CA ILE A 131 -8.00 11.84 -2.04
C ILE A 131 -7.21 11.36 -3.28
N GLY A 132 -7.09 10.05 -3.45
CA GLY A 132 -6.48 9.41 -4.61
C GLY A 132 -6.03 7.99 -4.29
N ALA A 133 -5.91 7.16 -5.33
CA ALA A 133 -5.34 5.83 -5.23
C ALA A 133 -3.80 5.89 -5.33
N GLY A 134 -3.11 4.88 -4.81
CA GLY A 134 -1.65 4.81 -4.92
C GLY A 134 -1.20 4.60 -6.37
N PRO A 135 0.08 4.84 -6.70
CA PRO A 135 0.61 4.66 -8.06
C PRO A 135 0.41 3.23 -8.58
N ARG A 136 0.53 2.24 -7.70
CA ARG A 136 0.28 0.82 -7.97
C ARG A 136 -1.18 0.57 -8.34
N ASP A 137 -2.11 1.15 -7.58
CA ASP A 137 -3.55 1.01 -7.80
C ASP A 137 -4.00 1.71 -9.08
N GLY A 138 -3.54 2.94 -9.30
CA GLY A 138 -3.83 3.72 -10.51
C GLY A 138 -3.31 3.03 -11.78
N PHE A 139 -2.10 2.46 -11.71
CA PHE A 139 -1.55 1.67 -12.82
C PHE A 139 -2.39 0.43 -13.14
N MET A 140 -2.83 -0.33 -12.12
CA MET A 140 -3.71 -1.49 -12.33
C MET A 140 -5.05 -1.09 -12.98
N LEU A 141 -5.63 0.05 -12.59
CA LEU A 141 -6.86 0.58 -13.18
C LEU A 141 -6.64 1.02 -14.63
N ALA A 142 -5.55 1.72 -14.93
CA ALA A 142 -5.20 2.13 -16.29
C ALA A 142 -5.01 0.92 -17.23
N ILE A 143 -4.34 -0.14 -16.75
CA ILE A 143 -4.19 -1.39 -17.51
C ILE A 143 -5.55 -2.07 -17.72
N SER A 144 -6.39 -2.13 -16.70
CA SER A 144 -7.74 -2.71 -16.78
C SER A 144 -8.60 -2.00 -17.85
N ASP A 145 -8.65 -0.66 -17.83
CA ASP A 145 -9.42 0.14 -18.78
C ASP A 145 -8.90 -0.02 -20.23
N LYS A 146 -7.57 -0.08 -20.42
CA LYS A 146 -6.98 -0.21 -21.77
C LYS A 146 -7.07 -1.60 -22.38
N THR A 147 -7.01 -2.65 -21.56
CA THR A 147 -6.96 -4.04 -22.03
C THR A 147 -8.33 -4.73 -22.01
N GLY A 148 -9.32 -4.13 -21.34
CA GLY A 148 -10.62 -4.76 -21.09
C GLY A 148 -10.56 -5.92 -20.08
N LEU A 149 -9.41 -6.14 -19.43
CA LEU A 149 -9.28 -7.12 -18.35
C LEU A 149 -10.03 -6.61 -17.11
N SER A 150 -10.48 -7.55 -16.26
CA SER A 150 -10.96 -7.17 -14.93
C SER A 150 -9.81 -6.66 -14.06
N VAL A 151 -10.11 -5.75 -13.13
CA VAL A 151 -9.12 -5.19 -12.18
C VAL A 151 -8.35 -6.30 -11.44
N SER A 152 -9.03 -7.37 -11.05
CA SER A 152 -8.39 -8.52 -10.41
C SER A 152 -7.39 -9.24 -11.32
N ARG A 153 -7.71 -9.42 -12.61
CA ARG A 153 -6.78 -10.03 -13.57
C ARG A 153 -5.59 -9.13 -13.86
N ALA A 154 -5.83 -7.83 -14.05
CA ALA A 154 -4.77 -6.84 -14.24
C ALA A 154 -3.81 -6.84 -13.04
N ARG A 155 -4.34 -6.87 -11.80
CA ARG A 155 -3.55 -6.98 -10.57
C ARG A 155 -2.68 -8.24 -10.57
N ILE A 156 -3.25 -9.41 -10.82
CA ILE A 156 -2.50 -10.68 -10.81
C ILE A 156 -1.35 -10.64 -11.83
N ILE A 157 -1.60 -10.16 -13.04
CA ILE A 157 -0.57 -10.07 -14.09
C ILE A 157 0.55 -9.11 -13.65
N VAL A 158 0.20 -7.91 -13.22
CA VAL A 158 1.18 -6.89 -12.81
C VAL A 158 1.99 -7.38 -11.61
N GLU A 159 1.34 -7.90 -10.57
CA GLU A 159 2.02 -8.44 -9.39
C GLU A 159 2.91 -9.63 -9.73
N SER A 160 2.50 -10.50 -10.65
CA SER A 160 3.32 -11.62 -11.12
C SER A 160 4.55 -11.15 -11.87
N ILE A 161 4.42 -10.17 -12.77
CA ILE A 161 5.56 -9.59 -13.50
C ILE A 161 6.54 -8.96 -12.52
N VAL A 162 6.05 -8.15 -11.59
CA VAL A 162 6.87 -7.49 -10.56
C VAL A 162 7.58 -8.52 -9.68
N LEU A 163 6.86 -9.58 -9.29
CA LEU A 163 7.43 -10.67 -8.50
C LEU A 163 8.56 -11.38 -9.27
N VAL A 164 8.35 -11.69 -10.56
CA VAL A 164 9.37 -12.33 -11.42
C VAL A 164 10.59 -11.44 -11.56
N ILE A 165 10.41 -10.14 -11.81
CA ILE A 165 11.53 -9.17 -11.88
C ILE A 165 12.27 -9.14 -10.54
N GLY A 166 11.54 -8.99 -9.43
CA GLY A 166 12.11 -8.98 -8.09
C GLY A 166 12.87 -10.27 -7.78
N TYR A 167 12.35 -11.43 -8.18
CA TYR A 167 12.99 -12.73 -8.02
C TYR A 167 14.30 -12.83 -8.81
N ILE A 168 14.30 -12.47 -10.10
CA ILE A 168 15.50 -12.47 -10.96
C ILE A 168 16.57 -11.54 -10.39
N LEU A 169 16.16 -10.41 -9.81
CA LEU A 169 17.07 -9.47 -9.15
C LEU A 169 17.57 -9.97 -7.78
N GLY A 170 17.09 -11.10 -7.26
CA GLY A 170 17.55 -11.72 -6.02
C GLY A 170 16.73 -11.34 -4.77
N GLY A 171 15.51 -10.82 -4.95
CA GLY A 171 14.62 -10.46 -3.86
C GLY A 171 14.09 -11.68 -3.08
N PRO A 172 13.60 -11.47 -1.84
CA PRO A 172 13.15 -12.54 -0.95
C PRO A 172 11.77 -13.08 -1.35
N VAL A 173 11.76 -14.16 -2.14
CA VAL A 173 10.53 -14.87 -2.53
C VAL A 173 10.41 -16.17 -1.76
N PHE A 174 9.36 -16.29 -0.96
CA PHE A 174 9.10 -17.45 -0.11
C PHE A 174 7.62 -17.80 -0.09
N ILE A 175 7.24 -18.85 0.64
CA ILE A 175 5.86 -19.37 0.67
C ILE A 175 4.83 -18.28 1.00
N VAL A 176 5.12 -17.39 1.95
CA VAL A 176 4.16 -16.34 2.33
C VAL A 176 4.01 -15.29 1.25
N THR A 177 4.99 -15.08 0.36
CA THR A 177 4.86 -14.15 -0.79
C THR A 177 3.65 -14.52 -1.65
N PHE A 178 3.44 -15.81 -1.91
CA PHE A 178 2.30 -16.30 -2.70
C PHE A 178 0.98 -16.19 -1.96
N LEU A 179 1.00 -16.24 -0.62
CA LEU A 179 -0.18 -16.10 0.24
C LEU A 179 -0.47 -14.64 0.62
N TYR A 180 0.50 -13.74 0.43
CA TYR A 180 0.49 -12.38 0.96
C TYR A 180 -0.75 -11.61 0.49
N THR A 181 -0.98 -11.58 -0.83
CA THR A 181 -2.11 -10.87 -1.44
C THR A 181 -3.45 -11.47 -1.00
N PHE A 182 -3.54 -12.79 -0.81
CA PHE A 182 -4.77 -13.46 -0.35
C PHE A 182 -5.12 -13.13 1.10
N ILE A 183 -4.12 -12.91 1.96
CA ILE A 183 -4.35 -12.50 3.36
C ILE A 183 -4.65 -10.99 3.40
N GLN A 184 -3.88 -10.18 2.69
CA GLN A 184 -3.99 -8.72 2.72
C GLN A 184 -5.30 -8.21 2.09
N SER A 185 -5.76 -8.81 0.99
CA SER A 185 -6.89 -8.29 0.21
C SER A 185 -8.23 -8.27 0.97
N PRO A 186 -8.64 -9.33 1.71
CA PRO A 186 -9.85 -9.29 2.54
C PRO A 186 -9.78 -8.22 3.64
N ILE A 187 -8.62 -8.08 4.28
CA ILE A 187 -8.39 -7.08 5.35
C ILE A 187 -8.50 -5.67 4.79
N PHE A 188 -7.85 -5.42 3.65
CA PHE A 188 -7.98 -4.18 2.91
C PHE A 188 -9.44 -3.87 2.58
N GLN A 189 -10.18 -4.84 2.03
CA GLN A 189 -11.56 -4.63 1.62
C GLN A 189 -12.48 -4.35 2.81
N GLN A 190 -12.28 -5.04 3.93
CA GLN A 190 -13.03 -4.81 5.16
C GLN A 190 -12.73 -3.42 5.75
N SER A 191 -11.44 -3.06 5.84
CA SER A 191 -11.00 -1.74 6.29
C SER A 191 -11.60 -0.63 5.41
N PHE A 192 -11.46 -0.76 4.09
CA PHE A 192 -12.01 0.18 3.11
C PHE A 192 -13.52 0.39 3.31
N LYS A 193 -14.31 -0.69 3.35
CA LYS A 193 -15.77 -0.61 3.56
C LYS A 193 -16.12 0.04 4.90
N MET A 194 -15.40 -0.29 5.97
CA MET A 194 -15.62 0.26 7.29
C MET A 194 -15.42 1.78 7.31
N PHE A 195 -14.27 2.26 6.83
CA PHE A 195 -13.95 3.69 6.81
C PHE A 195 -14.80 4.46 5.80
N GLN A 196 -15.12 3.86 4.65
CA GLN A 196 -16.04 4.46 3.68
C GLN A 196 -17.44 4.67 4.26
N LYS A 197 -18.00 3.66 4.94
CA LYS A 197 -19.31 3.76 5.62
C LYS A 197 -19.30 4.80 6.73
N PHE A 198 -18.20 4.88 7.48
CA PHE A 198 -18.01 5.88 8.53
C PHE A 198 -18.01 7.30 7.95
N LEU A 199 -17.21 7.55 6.91
CA LEU A 199 -17.16 8.85 6.21
C LEU A 199 -18.51 9.24 5.61
N TYR A 200 -19.21 8.29 4.99
CA TYR A 200 -20.55 8.53 4.43
C TYR A 200 -21.56 8.95 5.50
N THR A 201 -21.51 8.32 6.68
CA THR A 201 -22.39 8.64 7.81
C THR A 201 -22.10 10.03 8.36
N LEU A 202 -20.82 10.41 8.47
CA LEU A 202 -20.41 11.77 8.87
C LEU A 202 -20.87 12.81 7.86
N GLU A 203 -20.78 12.50 6.57
CA GLU A 203 -21.23 13.39 5.50
C GLU A 203 -22.74 13.61 5.55
N ARG A 204 -23.52 12.54 5.77
CA ARG A 204 -24.98 12.62 5.90
C ARG A 204 -25.39 13.46 7.11
N LYS A 205 -24.87 13.17 8.30
CA LYS A 205 -25.16 13.96 9.53
C LYS A 205 -24.84 15.44 9.36
N ARG A 206 -23.76 15.76 8.63
CA ARG A 206 -23.39 17.15 8.35
C ARG A 206 -24.38 17.84 7.42
N LYS A 207 -24.89 17.14 6.39
CA LYS A 207 -25.93 17.69 5.51
C LYS A 207 -27.23 17.92 6.28
N ASP A 208 -27.67 16.94 7.07
CA ASP A 208 -28.89 17.04 7.89
C ASP A 208 -28.83 18.23 8.86
N ASN A 209 -27.69 18.45 9.53
CA ASN A 209 -27.49 19.59 10.44
C ASN A 209 -27.46 20.95 9.73
N VAL A 210 -27.03 21.02 8.46
CA VAL A 210 -27.07 22.27 7.69
C VAL A 210 -28.51 22.55 7.25
N SER A 211 -29.22 21.53 6.78
CA SER A 211 -30.63 21.64 6.38
C SER A 211 -31.58 21.97 7.53
N ALA A 212 -31.27 21.58 8.77
CA ALA A 212 -32.07 21.92 9.95
C ALA A 212 -31.84 23.36 10.49
N ASN A 213 -30.81 24.05 10.00
CA ASN A 213 -30.43 25.41 10.43
C ASN A 213 -30.68 26.48 9.35
N VAL A 214 -31.38 26.12 8.27
CA VAL A 214 -31.82 27.00 7.16
C VAL A 214 -33.34 26.97 7.13
#